data_AF-A0AAW1RFF3-F1
#
_entry.id   AF-A0AAW1RFF3-F1
#
_cell.length_a   1.000
_cell.length_b   1.000
_cell.length_c   1.000
_cell.angle_alpha   90.00
_cell.angle_beta   90.00
_cell.angle_gamma   90.00
#
_symmetry.space_group_name_H-M   'P 1'
#
loop_
_entity.id
_entity.type
_entity.pdbx_description
1 polymer ?
#
loop_
_entity_poly.entity_id
_entity_poly.type
_entity_poly.pdbx_seq_one_letter_code
_entity_poly.pdbx_strand_id
1 'polypeptide(L)'
;MRSSRTRASVIMGCLDVRSPATGPWRSRDYLYSQAGEAPGAEWGAYVSSLVVAQGSRRQGVGIALIHAAKAAAAEHWGAAWLCTHVAADNTAASALYAKCGFEALRDNSLEQPALSGAAELGGPRATYYASTL
;
A
#
# COMPACT_ATOMS: atom_id res chain seq x y z
N MET A 1 -25.36 9.87 -41.36
CA MET A 1 -25.32 9.97 -39.88
C MET A 1 -24.55 8.78 -39.33
N ARG A 2 -23.38 8.99 -38.71
CA ARG A 2 -22.68 7.92 -37.96
C ARG A 2 -23.18 7.96 -36.51
N SER A 3 -23.85 6.90 -36.09
CA SER A 3 -24.29 6.72 -34.70
C SER A 3 -23.06 6.55 -33.81
N SER A 4 -22.81 7.51 -32.91
CA SER A 4 -21.81 7.39 -31.86
C SER A 4 -22.32 6.41 -30.81
N ARG A 5 -21.86 5.16 -30.85
CA ARG A 5 -22.05 4.23 -29.74
C ARG A 5 -21.27 4.74 -28.53
N THR A 6 -21.99 5.18 -27.50
CA THR A 6 -21.42 5.41 -26.16
C THR A 6 -20.80 4.10 -25.69
N ARG A 7 -19.48 4.06 -25.50
CA ARG A 7 -18.83 2.88 -24.90
C ARG A 7 -19.18 2.85 -23.42
N ALA A 8 -19.89 1.81 -23.01
CA ALA A 8 -20.01 1.50 -21.59
C ALA A 8 -18.60 1.19 -21.04
N SER A 9 -18.22 1.89 -19.98
CA SER A 9 -16.96 1.64 -19.25
C SER A 9 -17.29 0.94 -17.93
N VAL A 10 -16.49 -0.05 -17.56
CA VAL A 10 -16.66 -0.82 -16.32
C VAL A 10 -15.49 -0.50 -15.38
N ILE A 11 -15.79 -0.21 -14.10
CA ILE A 11 -14.76 -0.03 -13.08
C ILE A 11 -14.26 -1.41 -12.64
N MET A 12 -12.98 -1.65 -12.87
CA MET A 12 -12.34 -2.95 -12.59
C MET A 12 -11.64 -2.99 -11.23
N GLY A 13 -11.37 -1.82 -10.63
CA GLY A 13 -10.76 -1.68 -9.32
C GLY A 13 -10.49 -0.24 -8.93
N CYS A 14 -10.07 -0.03 -7.69
CA CYS A 14 -9.63 1.26 -7.15
C CYS A 14 -8.42 1.09 -6.23
N LEU A 15 -7.65 2.16 -6.09
CA LEU A 15 -6.51 2.23 -5.19
C LEU A 15 -6.48 3.62 -4.56
N ASP A 16 -6.32 3.65 -3.24
CA ASP A 16 -6.18 4.89 -2.47
C ASP A 16 -4.73 5.04 -1.97
N VAL A 17 -4.04 6.06 -2.46
CA VAL A 17 -2.67 6.41 -2.02
C VAL A 17 -2.68 7.74 -1.28
N ARG A 18 -1.91 7.82 -0.18
CA ARG A 18 -1.81 9.01 0.66
C ARG A 18 -0.37 9.46 0.83
N SER A 19 -0.17 10.77 0.95
CA SER A 19 1.08 11.35 1.42
C SER A 19 1.31 11.02 2.91
N PRO A 20 2.55 10.79 3.38
CA PRO A 20 2.88 10.55 4.78
C PRO A 20 2.48 11.71 5.70
N ALA A 21 2.36 12.92 5.16
CA ALA A 21 1.87 14.08 5.90
C ALA A 21 0.42 13.92 6.37
N THR A 22 -0.38 13.10 5.70
CA THR A 22 -1.82 12.91 5.96
C THR A 22 -2.23 11.44 6.19
N GLY A 23 -1.26 10.53 6.25
CA GLY A 23 -1.49 9.13 6.58
C GLY A 23 -1.92 8.91 8.04
N PRO A 24 -2.56 7.78 8.38
CA PRO A 24 -2.92 7.48 9.75
C PRO A 24 -1.66 7.53 10.63
N TRP A 25 -1.72 8.34 11.68
CA TRP A 25 -0.64 8.62 12.63
C TRP A 25 0.14 7.37 13.09
N ARG A 26 -0.50 6.19 13.14
CA ARG A 26 0.08 4.93 13.61
C ARG A 26 1.07 4.27 12.63
N SER A 27 0.92 4.44 11.32
CA SER A 27 1.89 3.88 10.35
C SER A 27 3.08 4.80 10.18
N ARG A 28 2.91 6.11 10.42
CA ARG A 28 3.95 7.11 10.32
C ARG A 28 5.07 6.84 11.35
N ASP A 29 4.71 6.72 12.62
CA ASP A 29 5.69 6.53 13.70
C ASP A 29 6.35 5.13 13.66
N TYR A 30 5.63 4.09 13.22
CA TYR A 30 6.19 2.74 13.08
C TYR A 30 7.12 2.61 11.87
N LEU A 31 6.74 3.17 10.71
CA LEU A 31 7.60 3.17 9.53
C LEU A 31 8.86 4.03 9.76
N TYR A 32 8.75 5.16 10.46
CA TYR A 32 9.91 6.00 10.79
C TYR A 32 10.79 5.46 11.91
N SER A 33 10.22 4.81 12.93
CA SER A 33 11.02 4.21 14.02
C SER A 33 11.74 2.93 13.61
N GLN A 34 11.18 2.13 12.69
CA GLN A 34 11.78 0.88 12.23
C GLN A 34 12.77 1.06 11.08
N ALA A 35 12.57 2.09 10.25
CA ALA A 35 13.49 2.37 9.14
C ALA A 35 14.76 3.10 9.60
N GLY A 36 14.93 3.33 10.92
CA GLY A 36 16.11 3.92 11.53
C GLY A 36 16.53 5.19 10.82
N GLU A 37 15.80 6.29 11.05
CA GLU A 37 15.99 7.52 10.25
C GLU A 37 16.03 7.18 8.75
N ALA A 38 14.93 6.64 8.18
CA ALA A 38 14.85 6.55 6.72
C ALA A 38 15.13 7.95 6.14
N PRO A 39 16.22 8.14 5.38
CA PRO A 39 16.48 9.43 4.75
C PRO A 39 15.28 9.74 3.84
N GLY A 40 14.63 10.90 4.02
CA GLY A 40 13.48 11.29 3.21
C GLY A 40 12.14 10.73 3.67
N ALA A 41 11.92 10.62 4.98
CA ALA A 41 10.61 10.42 5.59
C ALA A 41 9.50 11.30 4.97
N GLU A 42 9.85 12.53 4.62
CA GLU A 42 9.00 13.53 3.97
C GLU A 42 8.69 13.23 2.49
N TRP A 43 9.38 12.25 1.88
CA TRP A 43 9.30 11.85 0.46
C TRP A 43 8.74 10.43 0.30
N GLY A 44 7.82 9.99 1.16
CA GLY A 44 7.15 8.69 1.03
C GLY A 44 5.74 8.78 0.44
N ALA A 45 5.10 7.63 0.26
CA ALA A 45 3.66 7.51 0.06
C ALA A 45 3.13 6.18 0.63
N TYR A 46 1.83 6.12 0.91
CA TYR A 46 1.19 4.99 1.58
C TYR A 46 -0.05 4.48 0.82
N VAL A 47 -0.04 3.22 0.39
CA VAL A 47 -1.22 2.54 -0.17
C VAL A 47 -2.12 2.09 0.96
N SER A 48 -3.32 2.64 0.99
CA SER A 48 -4.27 2.45 2.08
C SER A 48 -5.42 1.52 1.80
N SER A 49 -5.76 1.38 0.53
CA SER A 49 -6.78 0.47 0.06
C SER A 49 -6.44 0.11 -1.38
N LEU A 50 -6.64 -1.16 -1.72
CA LEU A 50 -6.58 -1.66 -3.08
C LEU A 50 -7.65 -2.73 -3.22
N VAL A 51 -8.60 -2.47 -4.11
CA VAL A 51 -9.68 -3.40 -4.40
C VAL A 51 -9.76 -3.64 -5.89
N VAL A 52 -9.80 -4.90 -6.29
CA VAL A 52 -10.09 -5.31 -7.67
C VAL A 52 -11.38 -6.12 -7.66
N ALA A 53 -12.31 -5.74 -8.52
CA ALA A 53 -13.58 -6.44 -8.70
C ALA A 53 -13.31 -7.93 -8.96
N GLN A 54 -14.09 -8.83 -8.34
CA GLN A 54 -13.78 -10.26 -8.32
C GLN A 54 -13.60 -10.86 -9.72
N GLY A 55 -14.48 -10.50 -10.67
CA GLY A 55 -14.41 -10.94 -12.07
C GLY A 55 -13.23 -10.36 -12.87
N SER A 56 -12.51 -9.39 -12.30
CA SER A 56 -11.40 -8.66 -12.92
C SER A 56 -10.04 -9.00 -12.29
N ARG A 57 -10.03 -9.86 -11.27
CA ARG A 57 -8.81 -10.30 -10.61
C ARG A 57 -7.97 -11.17 -11.54
N ARG A 58 -6.67 -11.26 -11.26
CA ARG A 58 -5.69 -12.08 -12.00
C ARG A 58 -5.50 -11.71 -13.48
N GLN A 59 -5.99 -10.55 -13.89
CA GLN A 59 -5.84 -9.99 -15.24
C GLN A 59 -4.87 -8.79 -15.28
N GLY A 60 -4.04 -8.62 -14.24
CA GLY A 60 -3.06 -7.53 -14.17
C GLY A 60 -3.60 -6.19 -13.63
N VAL A 61 -4.92 -6.06 -13.36
CA VAL A 61 -5.53 -4.81 -12.87
C VAL A 61 -4.85 -4.28 -11.60
N GLY A 62 -4.59 -5.14 -10.60
CA GLY A 62 -3.92 -4.73 -9.37
C GLY A 62 -2.49 -4.23 -9.60
N ILE A 63 -1.75 -4.84 -10.52
CA ILE A 63 -0.39 -4.42 -10.88
C ILE A 63 -0.44 -3.05 -11.55
N ALA A 64 -1.37 -2.86 -12.50
CA ALA A 64 -1.54 -1.59 -13.20
C ALA A 64 -1.91 -0.45 -12.23
N LEU A 65 -2.81 -0.70 -11.27
CA LEU A 65 -3.17 0.27 -10.24
C LEU A 65 -1.96 0.65 -9.37
N ILE A 66 -1.14 -0.31 -8.97
CA ILE A 66 0.07 -0.04 -8.18
C ILE A 66 1.07 0.79 -8.98
N HIS A 67 1.32 0.47 -10.24
CA HIS A 67 2.23 1.25 -11.09
C HIS A 67 1.72 2.68 -11.30
N ALA A 68 0.41 2.85 -11.49
CA ALA A 68 -0.19 4.18 -11.57
C ALA A 68 -0.03 4.96 -10.27
N ALA A 69 -0.20 4.30 -9.12
CA ALA A 69 0.01 4.92 -7.81
C ALA A 69 1.47 5.32 -7.57
N LYS A 70 2.43 4.48 -7.99
CA LYS A 70 3.86 4.79 -7.95
C LYS A 70 4.18 6.06 -8.74
N ALA A 71 3.72 6.12 -9.98
CA ALA A 71 3.91 7.28 -10.86
C ALA A 71 3.25 8.54 -10.27
N ALA A 72 2.00 8.45 -9.83
CA ALA A 72 1.29 9.58 -9.24
C ALA A 72 1.95 10.10 -7.95
N ALA A 73 2.45 9.21 -7.10
CA ALA A 73 3.15 9.59 -5.88
C ALA A 73 4.49 10.29 -6.17
N ALA A 74 5.26 9.78 -7.14
CA ALA A 74 6.50 10.43 -7.58
C ALA A 74 6.22 11.80 -8.21
N GLU A 75 5.24 11.89 -9.11
CA GLU A 75 4.93 13.12 -9.85
C GLU A 75 4.35 14.22 -8.96
N HIS A 76 3.38 13.90 -8.09
CA HIS A 76 2.65 14.91 -7.32
C HIS A 76 3.26 15.23 -5.96
N TRP A 77 4.01 14.30 -5.37
CA TRP A 77 4.57 14.47 -4.02
C TRP A 77 6.09 14.36 -3.98
N GLY A 78 6.76 14.07 -5.10
CA GLY A 78 8.19 13.81 -5.10
C GLY A 78 8.56 12.58 -4.27
N ALA A 79 7.64 11.63 -4.15
CA ALA A 79 7.88 10.45 -3.33
C ALA A 79 9.01 9.60 -3.94
N ALA A 80 9.93 9.15 -3.10
CA ALA A 80 11.02 8.23 -3.41
C ALA A 80 10.66 6.77 -3.10
N TRP A 81 9.63 6.54 -2.28
CA TRP A 81 9.20 5.20 -1.89
C TRP A 81 7.69 5.13 -1.63
N LEU A 82 7.12 3.92 -1.79
CA LEU A 82 5.73 3.60 -1.56
C LEU A 82 5.63 2.38 -0.63
N CYS A 83 4.74 2.45 0.37
CA CYS A 83 4.60 1.39 1.38
C CYS A 83 3.13 1.02 1.65
N THR A 84 2.92 -0.11 2.32
CA THR A 84 1.60 -0.61 2.74
C THR A 84 1.74 -1.65 3.86
N HIS A 85 0.62 -2.12 4.42
CA HIS A 85 0.57 -3.31 5.25
C HIS A 85 -0.38 -4.35 4.66
N VAL A 86 -0.12 -5.61 4.95
CA VAL A 86 -0.92 -6.74 4.51
C VAL A 86 -1.16 -7.65 5.70
N ALA A 87 -2.39 -8.11 5.89
CA ALA A 87 -2.69 -9.15 6.88
C ALA A 87 -1.85 -10.41 6.59
N ALA A 88 -1.30 -11.04 7.62
CA ALA A 88 -0.34 -12.15 7.44
C ALA A 88 -0.90 -13.35 6.64
N ASP A 89 -2.22 -13.55 6.64
CA ASP A 89 -2.92 -14.60 5.90
C ASP A 89 -3.31 -14.20 4.47
N ASN A 90 -3.16 -12.93 4.09
CA ASN A 90 -3.51 -12.43 2.76
C ASN A 90 -2.37 -12.65 1.75
N THR A 91 -2.12 -13.93 1.48
CA THR A 91 -1.09 -14.41 0.54
C THR A 91 -1.24 -13.84 -0.87
N ALA A 92 -2.48 -13.57 -1.31
CA ALA A 92 -2.75 -12.98 -2.62
C ALA A 92 -2.23 -11.54 -2.73
N ALA A 93 -2.42 -10.73 -1.67
CA ALA A 93 -1.88 -9.38 -1.63
C ALA A 93 -0.36 -9.39 -1.51
N SER A 94 0.22 -10.23 -0.64
CA SER A 94 1.68 -10.37 -0.53
C SER A 94 2.34 -10.73 -1.87
N ALA A 95 1.76 -11.69 -2.60
CA ALA A 95 2.25 -12.07 -3.93
C ALA A 95 2.09 -10.95 -4.97
N LEU A 96 1.04 -10.12 -4.86
CA LEU A 96 0.86 -8.95 -5.72
C LEU A 96 1.95 -7.90 -5.45
N TYR A 97 2.16 -7.52 -4.19
CA TYR A 97 3.14 -6.51 -3.82
C TYR A 97 4.57 -6.94 -4.16
N ALA A 98 4.93 -8.21 -3.92
CA ALA A 98 6.22 -8.76 -4.32
C ALA A 98 6.45 -8.64 -5.84
N LYS A 99 5.44 -8.93 -6.66
CA LYS A 99 5.51 -8.75 -8.13
C LYS A 99 5.68 -7.30 -8.56
N CYS A 100 5.25 -6.35 -7.72
CA CYS A 100 5.40 -4.92 -7.95
C CYS A 100 6.72 -4.37 -7.39
N GLY A 101 7.64 -5.23 -6.92
CA GLY A 101 8.94 -4.83 -6.39
C GLY A 101 8.92 -4.37 -4.94
N PHE A 102 7.86 -4.67 -4.20
CA PHE A 102 7.85 -4.41 -2.76
C PHE A 102 8.61 -5.51 -2.03
N GLU A 103 9.44 -5.07 -1.10
CA GLU A 103 10.16 -5.92 -0.17
C GLU A 103 9.48 -5.86 1.19
N ALA A 104 9.48 -7.00 1.90
CA ALA A 104 8.99 -7.04 3.28
C ALA A 104 9.98 -6.29 4.17
N LEU A 105 9.50 -5.29 4.91
CA LEU A 105 10.30 -4.52 5.87
C LEU A 105 10.48 -5.33 7.17
N ARG A 106 11.25 -6.43 7.13
CA ARG A 106 11.49 -7.41 8.22
C ARG A 106 10.23 -7.99 8.90
N ASP A 107 10.37 -9.23 9.36
CA ASP A 107 9.32 -9.94 10.10
C ASP A 107 9.26 -9.48 11.56
N ASN A 108 8.18 -8.80 11.95
CA ASN A 108 7.84 -8.56 13.36
C ASN A 108 6.85 -9.64 13.86
N SER A 109 7.29 -10.90 13.83
CA SER A 109 6.91 -11.85 14.89
C SER A 109 7.25 -11.30 16.29
N LEU A 110 8.09 -10.27 16.36
CA LEU A 110 8.34 -9.39 17.50
C LEU A 110 7.15 -8.44 17.70
N GLU A 111 6.42 -8.72 18.77
CA GLU A 111 5.50 -7.86 19.51
C GLU A 111 5.20 -6.50 18.89
N GLN A 112 3.89 -6.21 18.70
CA GLN A 112 3.44 -4.84 18.91
C GLN A 112 4.11 -4.40 20.21
N PRO A 113 4.98 -3.36 20.28
CA PRO A 113 5.28 -2.81 21.59
C PRO A 113 3.91 -2.47 22.13
N ALA A 114 3.53 -3.16 23.21
CA ALA A 114 2.34 -2.81 23.93
C ALA A 114 2.48 -1.32 24.17
N LEU A 115 1.70 -0.51 23.45
CA LEU A 115 1.39 0.82 23.92
C LEU A 115 0.92 0.55 25.33
N SER A 116 1.69 0.99 26.32
CA SER A 116 1.31 0.91 27.72
C SER A 116 -0.12 1.46 27.83
N GLY A 117 -1.10 0.55 27.88
CA GLY A 117 -2.53 0.86 27.84
C GLY A 117 -3.41 0.15 26.78
N ALA A 118 -2.89 -0.61 25.80
CA ALA A 118 -3.70 -1.30 24.78
C ALA A 118 -3.47 -2.83 24.70
N ALA A 119 -2.97 -3.44 25.77
CA ALA A 119 -2.55 -4.83 25.80
C ALA A 119 -3.69 -5.89 25.73
N GLU A 120 -4.96 -5.51 25.68
CA GLU A 120 -6.05 -6.49 25.89
C GLU A 120 -6.81 -6.97 24.65
N LEU A 121 -6.48 -6.50 23.44
CA LEU A 121 -7.18 -6.96 22.23
C LEU A 121 -6.14 -7.37 21.19
N GLY A 122 -5.84 -8.67 21.13
CA GLY A 122 -4.93 -9.30 20.18
C GLY A 122 -5.20 -8.91 18.72
N GLY A 123 -4.63 -7.79 18.29
CA GLY A 123 -4.79 -7.26 16.95
C GLY A 123 -4.18 -8.18 15.90
N PRO A 124 -4.71 -8.18 14.66
CA PRO A 124 -4.25 -9.07 13.60
C PRO A 124 -2.78 -8.81 13.26
N ARG A 125 -2.01 -9.89 13.10
CA ARG A 125 -0.63 -9.85 12.64
C ARG A 125 -0.60 -9.31 11.20
N ALA A 126 0.15 -8.23 10.96
CA ALA A 126 0.31 -7.63 9.65
C ALA A 126 1.79 -7.51 9.28
N THR A 127 2.11 -7.74 8.01
CA THR A 127 3.46 -7.56 7.45
C THR A 127 3.49 -6.24 6.67
N TYR A 128 4.52 -5.44 6.92
CA TYR A 128 4.75 -4.19 6.20
C TYR A 128 5.62 -4.42 4.98
N TYR A 129 5.29 -3.72 3.90
CA TYR A 129 5.96 -3.83 2.62
C TYR A 129 6.31 -2.43 2.10
N ALA A 130 7.49 -2.28 1.48
CA ALA A 130 7.89 -1.04 0.80
C ALA A 130 8.64 -1.30 -0.50
N SER A 131 8.53 -0.35 -1.43
CA SER A 131 9.24 -0.34 -2.71
C SER A 131 9.75 1.06 -2.98
N THR A 132 10.92 1.17 -3.62
CA THR A 132 11.36 2.42 -4.26
C THR A 132 10.48 2.72 -5.48
N LEU A 133 10.38 4.01 -5.82
CA LEU A 133 9.53 4.53 -6.91
C LEU A 133 10.28 4.73 -8.22
#